data_AF-A0A9Q4G012-F1
#
_entry.id   AF-A0A9Q4G012-F1
#
_cell.length_a   1.000
_cell.length_b   1.000
_cell.length_c   1.000
_cell.angle_alpha   90.00
_cell.angle_beta   90.00
_cell.angle_gamma   90.00
#
_symmetry.space_group_name_H-M   'P 1'
#
loop_
_entity.id
_entity.type
_entity.pdbx_description
1 polymer ?
#
loop_
_entity_poly.entity_id
_entity_poly.type
_entity_poly.pdbx_seq_one_letter_code
_entity_poly.pdbx_strand_id
1 'polypeptide(L)' 'MEIKKRIALGIALYILLCIFDYMFNQTFNWKFNILIAVVGMVISWIVIEISPNNKKITG' A
#
# COMPACT_ATOMS: atom_id res chain seq x y z
N MET A 1 -5.48 -13.61 -11.66
CA MET A 1 -4.04 -13.31 -11.49
C MET A 1 -3.79 -12.01 -10.70
N GLU A 2 -4.73 -11.07 -10.68
CA GLU A 2 -4.54 -9.74 -10.07
C GLU A 2 -4.54 -9.72 -8.54
N ILE A 3 -5.31 -10.57 -7.87
CA ILE A 3 -5.39 -10.58 -6.39
C ILE A 3 -4.02 -10.89 -5.76
N LYS A 4 -3.25 -11.81 -6.37
CA LYS A 4 -1.92 -12.20 -5.89
C LYS A 4 -0.93 -11.03 -5.98
N LYS A 5 -1.01 -10.23 -7.05
CA LYS A 5 -0.20 -9.01 -7.21
C LYS A 5 -0.56 -7.96 -6.16
N ARG A 6 -1.85 -7.78 -5.87
CA ARG A 6 -2.32 -6.85 -4.82
C ARG A 6 -1.83 -7.27 -3.43
N ILE A 7 -1.90 -8.56 -3.12
CA ILE A 7 -1.37 -9.10 -1.86
C ILE A 7 0.14 -8.89 -1.76
N ALA A 8 0.89 -9.17 -2.83
CA ALA A 8 2.34 -8.94 -2.86
C ALA A 8 2.71 -7.46 -2.66
N LEU A 9 1.98 -6.54 -3.27
CA LEU A 9 2.14 -5.10 -3.05
C LEU A 9 1.84 -4.69 -1.61
N GLY A 10 0.80 -5.27 -1.01
CA GLY A 10 0.47 -5.04 0.39
C GLY A 10 1.57 -5.49 1.34
N ILE A 11 2.14 -6.68 1.10
CA ILE A 11 3.26 -7.21 1.89
C ILE A 11 4.50 -6.32 1.71
N ALA A 12 4.81 -5.91 0.47
CA ALA A 12 5.94 -5.02 0.20
C ALA A 12 5.79 -3.67 0.92
N LEU A 13 4.60 -3.08 0.87
CA LEU A 13 4.29 -1.83 1.57
C LEU A 13 4.46 -1.95 3.08
N TYR A 14 3.98 -3.06 3.67
CA TYR A 14 4.15 -3.35 5.09
C TYR A 14 5.63 -3.44 5.49
N ILE A 15 6.44 -4.19 4.72
CA ILE A 15 7.88 -4.31 4.99
C ILE A 15 8.55 -2.94 4.91
N LEU A 16 8.20 -2.14 3.90
CA LEU A 16 8.75 -0.79 3.73
C LEU A 16 8.43 0.10 4.94
N LEU A 17 7.19 0.06 5.44
CA LEU A 17 6.76 0.83 6.62
C LEU A 17 7.51 0.38 7.88
N CYS A 18 7.72 -0.92 8.07
CA CYS A 18 8.53 -1.43 9.17
C CYS A 18 9.99 -0.96 9.11
N ILE A 19 10.58 -0.90 7.91
CA ILE A 19 11.93 -0.37 7.72
C ILE A 19 11.97 1.12 8.07
N PHE A 20 10.99 1.90 7.61
CA PHE A 20 10.93 3.33 7.93
C PHE A 20 10.70 3.60 9.41
N ASP A 21 9.80 2.86 10.07
CA ASP A 21 9.56 2.96 11.52
C ASP A 21 10.86 2.68 12.30
N TYR A 22 11.60 1.65 11.89
CA TYR A 22 12.88 1.34 12.48
C TYR A 22 13.94 2.43 12.23
N MET A 23 14.01 2.99 11.02
CA MET A 23 14.98 4.04 10.69
C MET A 23 14.72 5.35 11.42
N PHE A 24 13.46 5.76 11.57
CA PHE A 24 13.11 7.07 12.14
C PHE A 24 12.88 7.04 13.65
N ASN A 25 12.21 6.01 14.15
CA ASN A 25 11.82 5.93 15.55
C ASN A 25 12.70 4.96 16.35
N GLN A 26 13.56 4.17 15.70
CA GLN A 26 14.29 3.04 16.30
C GLN A 26 13.37 2.03 17.01
N THR A 27 12.08 2.05 16.69
CA THR A 27 11.07 1.15 17.24
C THR A 27 10.62 0.16 16.17
N PHE A 28 10.20 -1.02 16.62
CA PHE A 28 9.57 -2.01 15.75
C PHE A 28 8.12 -2.21 16.18
N ASN A 29 7.26 -1.22 15.93
CA ASN A 29 5.87 -1.28 16.31
C ASN A 29 5.03 -1.98 15.22
N TRP A 30 5.22 -3.29 15.11
CA TRP A 30 4.60 -4.15 14.10
C TRP A 30 3.07 -4.00 14.01
N LYS A 31 2.37 -3.82 15.14
CA LYS A 31 0.92 -3.60 15.15
C LYS A 31 0.52 -2.31 14.43
N PHE A 32 1.24 -1.23 14.71
CA PHE A 32 0.98 0.07 14.11
C PHE A 32 1.33 0.07 12.61
N ASN A 33 2.44 -0.58 12.23
CA ASN A 33 2.85 -0.69 10.84
C ASN A 33 1.87 -1.54 10.00
N ILE A 34 1.29 -2.61 10.56
CA ILE A 34 0.22 -3.37 9.90
C ILE A 34 -1.01 -2.48 9.68
N LEU A 35 -1.42 -1.72 10.70
CA LEU A 35 -2.56 -0.82 10.60
C LEU A 35 -2.36 0.22 9.49
N ILE A 36 -1.21 0.88 9.45
CA ILE A 36 -0.87 1.86 8.41
C ILE A 36 -0.85 1.22 7.03
N ALA A 37 -0.28 0.02 6.89
CA ALA A 37 -0.22 -0.67 5.61
C ALA A 37 -1.63 -0.98 5.06
N VAL A 38 -2.54 -1.45 5.92
CA VAL A 38 -3.94 -1.73 5.55
C VAL A 38 -4.66 -0.44 5.16
N VAL A 39 -4.56 0.61 5.99
CA VAL A 39 -5.18 1.91 5.72
C VAL A 39 -4.62 2.52 4.43
N GLY A 40 -3.31 2.46 4.22
CA GLY A 40 -2.64 2.94 3.02
C GLY A 40 -3.08 2.20 1.76
N MET A 41 -3.34 0.89 1.84
CA MET A 41 -3.91 0.13 0.73
C MET A 41 -5.35 0.56 0.40
N VAL A 42 -6.19 0.79 1.42
CA VAL A 42 -7.57 1.27 1.20
C VAL A 42 -7.58 2.66 0.58
N ILE A 43 -6.75 3.58 1.08
CA ILE A 43 -6.61 4.92 0.50
C ILE A 43 -6.11 4.83 -0.94
N SER A 44 -5.07 4.02 -1.21
CA SER A 44 -4.54 3.84 -2.56
C SER A 44 -5.58 3.29 -3.52
N TRP A 45 -6.44 2.38 -3.06
CA TRP A 45 -7.57 1.89 -3.85
C TRP A 45 -8.53 3.03 -4.18
N ILE A 46 -8.98 3.78 -3.18
CA ILE A 46 -9.90 4.91 -3.37
C ILE A 46 -9.30 5.93 -4.34
N VAL A 47 -7.99 6.23 -4.21
CA VAL A 47 -7.28 7.13 -5.13
C VAL A 47 -7.24 6.56 -6.55
N ILE A 48 -6.99 5.27 -6.74
CA ILE A 48 -7.03 4.64 -8.07
C ILE A 48 -8.43 4.69 -8.68
N GLU A 49 -9.47 4.54 -7.85
CA GLU A 49 -10.87 4.52 -8.29
C GLU A 49 -11.41 5.91 -8.61
N ILE A 50 -11.00 6.93 -7.85
CA ILE A 50 -11.36 8.33 -8.07
C ILE A 50 -10.47 8.98 -9.14
N SER A 51 -9.21 8.53 -9.27
CA SER A 51 -8.31 9.02 -10.29
C SER A 51 -8.89 8.69 -11.66
N PRO A 52 -9.22 9.69 -12.49
CA PRO A 52 -9.71 9.46 -13.83
C PRO A 52 -8.55 8.85 -14.61
N ASN A 53 -8.50 7.52 -14.64
CA ASN A 53 -7.60 6.84 -15.56
C ASN A 53 -8.05 7.27 -16.95
N ASN A 54 -7.17 7.97 -17.68
CA ASN A 54 -7.29 8.24 -19.10
C ASN A 54 -7.45 6.90 -19.84
N LYS A 55 -8.65 6.32 -19.82
CA LYS A 55 -9.13 5.45 -20.88
C LYS A 55 -9.21 6.34 -22.13
N LYS A 56 -8.09 6.54 -22.82
CA LYS A 56 -8.09 6.44 -24.28
C LYS A 56 -8.60 5.02 -24.53
N ILE A 57 -9.85 4.77 -24.95
CA ILE A 57 -10.40 5.04 -26.29
C ILE A 57 -9.27 5.01 -27.33
N THR A 58 -8.97 3.80 -27.81
CA THR A 58 -8.40 3.39 -29.11
C THR A 58 -7.80 2.01 -28.90
N GLY A 59 -8.26 0.90 -29.47
CA GLY A 59 -9.35 0.56 -30.38
C GLY A 59 -9.42 -0.96 -30.43
#